data_AF-X1B8U8-F1
#
_entry.id   AF-X1B8U8-F1
#
_cell.length_a   1.000
_cell.length_b   1.000
_cell.length_c   1.000
_cell.angle_alpha   90.00
_cell.angle_beta   90.00
_cell.angle_gamma   90.00
#
_symmetry.space_group_name_H-M   'P 1'
#
loop_
_entity.id
_entity.type
_entity.pdbx_description
1 polymer ?
#
loop_
_entity_poly.entity_id
_entity_poly.type
_entity_poly.pdbx_seq_one_letter_code
_entity_poly.pdbx_strand_id
1 'polypeptide(L)'
;MADFVTELRDRRILPAVGVYVAGSWVLIEILDRLVERYLLSPYLTDIVFWGLFSLIPAVMLIAWTHGRPGKDKATRFEKVGVPINLIATLGLLITVFGGKDLDLAATQITLNNELGQQETHYIPSETFRRRMIVFFWENESGNPELDWLQYGITELLVQDLQQDPFVLANSPWNNFGNGFYSRIRQAGFVDGLNVPRSLMRKIANEANRQYFVEGSLNQVADEYVVTARIWDTQTLGQVAELNERGWDIYAAIDRLSKEIRDALDVPESSSRIAEDLPLTETYGESEEALKAYIQGLNA
;
A
#
# COMPACT_ATOMS: atom_id res chain seq x y z
N MET A 1 3.16 -51.53 11.96
CA MET A 1 3.54 -50.11 11.99
C MET A 1 2.27 -49.34 12.24
N ALA A 2 2.14 -48.66 13.37
CA ALA A 2 1.03 -47.73 13.54
C ALA A 2 1.15 -46.68 12.43
N ASP A 3 0.05 -46.39 11.75
CA ASP A 3 0.04 -45.42 10.66
C ASP A 3 0.43 -44.06 11.26
N PHE A 4 1.34 -43.33 10.61
CA PHE A 4 1.87 -42.05 11.12
C PHE A 4 0.73 -41.07 11.47
N VAL A 5 -0.37 -41.14 10.71
CA VAL A 5 -1.61 -40.40 10.92
C VAL A 5 -2.32 -40.80 12.23
N THR A 6 -2.33 -42.09 12.59
CA THR A 6 -2.90 -42.57 13.85
C THR A 6 -2.10 -42.03 15.04
N GLU A 7 -0.77 -41.99 14.94
CA GLU A 7 0.08 -41.46 16.00
C GLU A 7 -0.07 -39.94 16.20
N LEU A 8 -0.24 -39.17 15.11
CA LEU A 8 -0.56 -37.74 15.18
C LEU A 8 -1.89 -37.48 15.89
N ARG A 9 -2.90 -38.31 15.61
CA ARG A 9 -4.23 -38.22 16.22
C ARG A 9 -4.21 -38.56 17.70
N ASP A 10 -3.51 -39.63 18.08
CA ASP A 10 -3.40 -40.09 19.47
C ASP A 10 -2.66 -39.09 20.35
N ARG A 11 -1.68 -38.37 19.78
CA ARG A 11 -0.94 -37.28 20.45
C ARG A 11 -1.67 -35.94 20.42
N ARG A 12 -2.90 -35.87 19.88
CA ARG A 12 -3.71 -34.64 19.81
C ARG A 12 -2.98 -33.43 19.21
N ILE A 13 -2.04 -33.65 18.31
CA ILE A 13 -1.22 -32.59 17.70
C ILE A 13 -2.10 -31.67 16.86
N LEU A 14 -3.01 -32.24 16.05
CA LEU A 14 -3.92 -31.46 15.21
C LEU A 14 -4.86 -30.57 16.06
N PRO A 15 -5.52 -31.05 17.12
CA PRO A 15 -6.24 -30.19 18.05
C PRO A 15 -5.39 -29.09 18.69
N ALA A 16 -4.17 -29.42 19.15
CA ALA A 16 -3.29 -28.45 19.81
C ALA A 16 -2.86 -27.31 18.85
N VAL A 17 -2.44 -27.67 17.64
CA VAL A 17 -2.12 -26.70 16.58
C VAL A 17 -3.37 -25.92 16.18
N GLY A 18 -4.53 -26.57 16.06
CA GLY A 18 -5.78 -25.90 15.73
C GLY A 18 -6.19 -24.85 16.76
N VAL A 19 -6.09 -25.15 18.05
CA VAL A 19 -6.34 -24.19 19.15
C VAL A 19 -5.32 -23.06 19.12
N TYR A 20 -4.04 -23.37 18.86
CA TYR A 20 -3.00 -22.36 18.73
C TYR A 20 -3.30 -21.39 17.58
N VAL A 21 -3.58 -21.91 16.39
CA VAL A 21 -3.91 -21.09 15.21
C VAL A 21 -5.17 -20.27 15.44
N ALA A 22 -6.22 -20.85 16.03
CA ALA A 22 -7.44 -20.11 16.36
C ALA A 22 -7.18 -18.98 17.37
N GLY A 23 -6.37 -19.23 18.40
CA GLY A 23 -5.98 -18.22 19.38
C GLY A 23 -5.11 -17.12 18.78
N SER A 24 -4.15 -17.49 17.93
CA SER A 24 -3.32 -16.55 17.17
C SER A 24 -4.17 -15.66 16.27
N TRP A 25 -5.15 -16.25 15.56
CA TRP A 25 -6.07 -15.49 14.71
C TRP A 25 -6.83 -14.42 15.49
N VAL A 26 -7.44 -14.80 16.63
CA VAL A 26 -8.16 -13.83 17.49
C VAL A 26 -7.23 -12.73 18.00
N LEU A 27 -5.99 -13.07 18.36
CA LEU A 27 -5.02 -12.08 18.82
C LEU A 27 -4.64 -11.10 17.72
N ILE A 28 -4.41 -11.59 16.49
CA ILE A 28 -4.10 -10.77 15.33
C ILE A 28 -5.26 -9.81 15.04
N GLU A 29 -6.49 -10.29 15.01
CA GLU A 29 -7.70 -9.48 14.81
C GLU A 29 -7.87 -8.37 15.86
N ILE A 30 -7.59 -8.67 17.13
CA ILE A 30 -7.64 -7.65 18.19
C ILE A 30 -6.54 -6.62 17.98
N LEU A 31 -5.32 -7.08 17.67
CA LEU A 31 -4.18 -6.20 17.44
C LEU A 31 -4.41 -5.28 16.24
N ASP A 32 -4.94 -5.82 15.15
CA ASP A 32 -5.26 -5.09 13.93
C ASP A 32 -6.24 -3.93 14.20
N ARG A 33 -7.32 -4.21 14.94
CA ARG A 33 -8.26 -3.17 15.41
C ARG A 33 -7.61 -2.14 16.32
N LEU A 34 -6.62 -2.52 17.12
CA LEU A 34 -5.89 -1.58 17.97
C LEU A 34 -4.94 -0.70 17.15
N VAL A 35 -4.25 -1.29 16.17
CA VAL A 35 -3.36 -0.58 15.24
C VAL A 35 -4.17 0.48 14.48
N GLU A 36 -5.30 0.09 13.90
CA GLU A 36 -6.21 1.01 13.21
C GLU A 36 -6.77 2.08 14.17
N ARG A 37 -7.22 1.69 15.37
CA ARG A 37 -7.86 2.62 16.31
C ARG A 37 -6.90 3.67 16.88
N TYR A 38 -5.66 3.30 17.12
CA TYR A 38 -4.67 4.14 17.79
C TYR A 38 -3.59 4.65 16.83
N LEU A 39 -3.74 4.39 15.52
CA LEU A 39 -2.79 4.81 14.48
C LEU A 39 -1.37 4.35 14.83
N LEU A 40 -1.25 3.13 15.35
CA LEU A 40 0.03 2.52 15.63
C LEU A 40 0.71 2.11 14.32
N SER A 41 2.00 1.77 14.37
CA SER A 41 2.68 1.23 13.19
C SER A 41 1.94 0.01 12.63
N PRO A 42 1.64 -0.03 11.31
CA PRO A 42 0.99 -1.17 10.67
C PRO A 42 1.82 -2.46 10.79
N TYR A 43 3.14 -2.32 10.93
CA TYR A 43 4.05 -3.47 11.05
C TYR A 43 3.92 -4.22 12.39
N LEU A 44 3.21 -3.67 13.38
CA LEU A 44 2.98 -4.38 14.65
C LEU A 44 2.15 -5.66 14.43
N THR A 45 1.11 -5.58 13.61
CA THR A 45 0.27 -6.73 13.27
C THR A 45 1.11 -7.79 12.55
N ASP A 46 1.93 -7.38 11.58
CA ASP A 46 2.83 -8.26 10.84
C ASP A 46 3.87 -8.96 11.74
N ILE A 47 4.53 -8.21 12.62
CA ILE A 47 5.54 -8.77 13.53
C ILE A 47 4.93 -9.87 14.40
N VAL A 48 3.73 -9.63 14.93
CA VAL A 48 3.03 -10.59 15.76
C VAL A 48 2.58 -11.79 14.92
N PHE A 49 2.06 -11.57 13.70
CA PHE A 49 1.71 -12.64 12.77
C PHE A 49 2.90 -13.55 12.47
N TRP A 50 4.02 -12.99 11.99
CA TRP A 50 5.21 -13.77 11.63
C TRP A 50 5.86 -14.43 12.85
N GLY A 51 5.82 -13.77 14.01
CA GLY A 51 6.23 -14.33 15.28
C GLY A 51 5.43 -15.57 15.64
N LEU A 52 4.10 -15.50 15.62
CA LEU A 52 3.23 -16.64 15.95
C LEU A 52 3.31 -17.75 14.90
N PHE A 53 3.32 -17.39 13.62
CA PHE A 53 3.41 -18.34 12.52
C PHE A 53 4.70 -19.17 12.59
N SER A 54 5.83 -18.51 12.83
CA SER A 54 7.14 -19.19 12.92
C SER A 54 7.28 -20.09 14.16
N LEU A 55 6.40 -19.97 15.16
CA LEU A 55 6.37 -20.80 16.37
C LEU A 55 5.55 -22.09 16.22
N ILE A 56 4.82 -22.28 15.12
CA ILE A 56 4.05 -23.51 14.85
C ILE A 56 4.91 -24.78 15.00
N PRO A 57 6.18 -24.84 14.52
CA PRO A 57 7.05 -25.99 14.75
C PRO A 57 7.32 -26.27 16.23
N ALA A 58 7.56 -25.26 17.06
CA ALA A 58 7.71 -25.45 18.51
C ALA A 58 6.42 -25.98 19.15
N VAL A 59 5.26 -25.47 18.74
CA VAL A 59 3.95 -25.96 19.21
C VAL A 59 3.76 -27.43 18.86
N MET A 60 4.11 -27.84 17.63
CA MET A 60 4.06 -29.24 17.20
C MET A 60 5.00 -30.12 18.04
N LEU A 61 6.22 -29.65 18.35
CA LEU A 61 7.16 -30.39 19.19
C LEU A 61 6.64 -30.57 20.62
N ILE A 62 6.06 -29.53 21.21
CA ILE A 62 5.47 -29.59 22.55
C ILE A 62 4.25 -30.53 22.56
N ALA A 63 3.36 -30.41 21.56
CA ALA A 63 2.21 -31.30 21.43
C ALA A 63 2.63 -32.75 21.20
N TRP A 64 3.74 -32.98 20.49
CA TRP A 64 4.29 -34.32 20.31
C TRP A 64 4.75 -34.96 21.63
N THR A 65 5.39 -34.18 22.52
CA THR A 65 5.92 -34.68 23.79
C THR A 65 4.89 -34.74 24.91
N HIS A 66 3.96 -33.79 24.98
CA HIS A 66 3.00 -33.63 26.07
C HIS A 66 1.54 -33.92 25.69
N GLY A 67 1.29 -34.36 24.45
CA GLY A 67 -0.07 -34.58 23.96
C GLY A 67 -0.72 -35.91 24.39
N ARG A 68 0.04 -36.82 25.02
CA ARG A 68 -0.49 -38.09 25.54
C ARG A 68 -0.92 -37.92 27.01
N PRO A 69 -2.06 -38.48 27.45
CA PRO A 69 -2.43 -38.43 28.86
C PRO A 69 -1.43 -39.23 29.71
N GLY A 70 -0.68 -38.57 30.61
CA GLY A 70 0.31 -39.23 31.46
C GLY A 70 1.23 -38.26 32.21
N LYS A 71 2.17 -38.79 32.99
CA LYS A 71 3.27 -37.99 33.56
C LYS A 71 4.35 -37.82 32.50
N ASP A 72 4.33 -36.69 31.80
CA ASP A 72 5.28 -36.42 30.73
C ASP A 72 6.60 -35.87 31.27
N LYS A 73 7.68 -36.23 30.57
CA LYS A 73 9.03 -35.70 30.81
C LYS A 73 9.50 -35.04 29.53
N ALA A 74 9.95 -33.80 29.64
CA ALA A 74 10.55 -33.07 28.52
C ALA A 74 11.66 -33.89 27.87
N THR A 75 11.50 -34.18 26.59
CA THR A 75 12.46 -34.98 25.82
C THR A 75 13.67 -34.12 25.40
N ARG A 76 14.79 -34.77 25.04
CA ARG A 76 15.95 -34.04 24.49
C ARG A 76 15.59 -33.27 23.22
N PHE A 77 14.67 -33.80 22.41
CA PHE A 77 14.20 -33.16 21.19
C PHE A 77 13.47 -31.85 21.46
N GLU A 78 12.62 -31.79 22.48
CA GLU A 78 11.94 -30.54 22.87
C GLU A 78 12.93 -29.52 23.46
N LYS A 79 13.82 -29.96 24.35
CA LYS A 79 14.83 -29.10 25.00
C LYS A 79 15.80 -28.43 24.04
N VAL A 80 15.97 -28.97 22.84
CA VAL A 80 16.85 -28.43 21.80
C VAL A 80 16.03 -27.79 20.68
N GLY A 81 14.98 -28.46 20.22
CA GLY A 81 14.16 -28.00 19.10
C GLY A 81 13.36 -26.72 19.40
N VAL A 82 12.79 -26.59 20.61
CA VAL A 82 12.05 -25.38 20.98
C VAL A 82 12.98 -24.15 21.05
N PRO A 83 14.15 -24.19 21.73
CA PRO A 83 15.09 -23.07 21.69
C PRO A 83 15.61 -22.74 20.29
N ILE A 84 15.89 -23.73 19.45
CA ILE A 84 16.31 -23.49 18.06
C ILE A 84 15.20 -22.77 17.29
N ASN A 85 13.95 -23.20 17.42
CA ASN A 85 12.83 -22.54 16.76
C ASN A 85 12.67 -21.10 17.26
N LEU A 86 12.81 -20.84 18.56
CA LEU A 86 12.77 -19.49 19.13
C LEU A 86 13.89 -18.59 18.57
N ILE A 87 15.13 -19.11 18.48
CA ILE A 87 16.25 -18.37 17.89
C ILE A 87 16.00 -18.09 16.41
N ALA A 88 15.45 -19.06 15.67
CA ALA A 88 15.10 -18.89 14.27
C ALA A 88 13.99 -17.85 14.08
N THR A 89 12.95 -17.86 14.93
CA THR A 89 11.91 -16.83 14.97
C THR A 89 12.49 -15.45 15.25
N LEU A 90 13.38 -15.32 16.23
CA LEU A 90 14.02 -14.04 16.53
C LEU A 90 14.88 -13.55 15.35
N GLY A 91 15.66 -14.45 14.74
CA GLY A 91 16.44 -14.15 13.54
C GLY A 91 15.55 -13.67 12.39
N LEU A 92 14.45 -14.38 12.12
CA LEU A 92 13.46 -14.01 11.12
C LEU A 92 12.93 -12.59 11.37
N LEU A 93 12.45 -12.32 12.59
CA LEU A 93 11.88 -11.01 12.93
C LEU A 93 12.89 -9.87 12.78
N ILE A 94 14.14 -10.06 13.24
CA ILE A 94 15.20 -9.07 13.08
C ILE A 94 15.50 -8.82 11.60
N THR A 95 15.58 -9.88 10.79
CA THR A 95 15.90 -9.74 9.36
C THR A 95 14.80 -9.06 8.56
N VAL A 96 13.53 -9.33 8.87
CA VAL A 96 12.38 -8.81 8.10
C VAL A 96 11.93 -7.43 8.60
N PHE A 97 12.03 -7.17 9.91
CA PHE A 97 11.46 -5.97 10.54
C PHE A 97 12.50 -5.05 11.20
N GLY A 98 13.78 -5.42 11.25
CA GLY A 98 14.80 -4.66 11.99
C GLY A 98 15.05 -3.22 11.49
N GLY A 99 14.63 -2.91 10.26
CA GLY A 99 14.70 -1.55 9.69
C GLY A 99 13.35 -0.83 9.61
N LYS A 100 12.26 -1.45 10.07
CA LYS A 100 10.91 -0.88 9.98
C LYS A 100 10.63 0.03 11.18
N ASP A 101 9.89 1.12 10.93
CA ASP A 101 9.52 2.08 11.97
C ASP A 101 8.29 1.56 12.75
N LEU A 102 8.43 1.51 14.08
CA LEU A 102 7.39 1.04 14.99
C LEU A 102 6.72 2.18 15.77
N ASP A 103 7.07 3.43 15.46
CA ASP A 103 6.45 4.60 16.06
C ASP A 103 5.01 4.81 15.53
N LEU A 104 4.30 5.79 16.10
CA LEU A 104 2.94 6.14 15.67
C LEU A 104 2.92 6.57 14.20
N ALA A 105 1.95 6.03 13.46
CA ALA A 105 1.72 6.36 12.07
C ALA A 105 1.21 7.80 11.91
N ALA A 106 0.42 8.29 12.86
CA ALA A 106 -0.06 9.67 12.87
C ALA A 106 -0.23 10.22 14.30
N THR A 107 -0.08 11.54 14.43
CA THR A 107 -0.30 12.27 15.69
C THR A 107 -1.59 13.08 15.60
N GLN A 108 -2.41 13.05 16.64
CA GLN A 108 -3.60 13.87 16.76
C GLN A 108 -3.24 15.28 17.26
N ILE A 109 -3.72 16.31 16.56
CA ILE A 109 -3.64 17.70 17.03
C ILE A 109 -5.05 18.31 17.11
N THR A 110 -5.27 19.12 18.13
CA THR A 110 -6.51 19.91 18.27
C THR A 110 -6.20 21.35 17.92
N LEU A 111 -6.86 21.87 16.89
CA LEU A 111 -6.74 23.24 16.44
C LEU A 111 -8.06 23.96 16.67
N ASN A 112 -8.00 25.26 16.94
CA ASN A 112 -9.19 26.10 16.86
C ASN A 112 -9.29 26.60 15.41
N ASN A 113 -10.39 26.29 14.74
CA ASN A 113 -10.66 26.85 13.41
C ASN A 113 -10.94 28.37 13.49
N GLU A 114 -11.11 29.01 12.35
CA GLU A 114 -11.43 30.43 12.21
C GLU A 114 -12.73 30.86 12.91
N LEU A 115 -13.60 29.90 13.27
CA LEU A 115 -14.84 30.12 14.03
C LEU A 115 -14.65 29.89 15.54
N GLY A 116 -13.44 29.59 16.01
CA GLY A 116 -13.14 29.31 17.41
C GLY A 116 -13.63 27.94 17.89
N GLN A 117 -14.00 27.05 16.96
CA GLN A 117 -14.39 25.67 17.27
C GLN A 117 -13.16 24.78 17.28
N GLN A 118 -13.10 23.86 18.24
CA GLN A 118 -12.04 22.85 18.28
C GLN A 118 -12.28 21.80 17.20
N GLU A 119 -11.36 21.72 16.26
CA GLU A 119 -11.28 20.66 15.27
C GLU A 119 -10.07 19.77 15.58
N THR A 120 -10.29 18.47 15.45
CA THR A 120 -9.22 17.49 15.58
C THR A 120 -8.72 17.14 14.18
N HIS A 121 -7.42 17.30 13.96
CA HIS A 121 -6.74 16.95 12.73
C HIS A 121 -5.68 15.89 13.02
N TYR A 122 -5.55 14.91 12.13
CA TYR A 122 -4.51 13.89 12.21
C TYR A 122 -3.37 14.27 11.27
N ILE A 123 -2.15 14.32 11.81
CA ILE A 123 -0.94 14.56 11.01
C ILE A 123 -0.18 13.24 10.89
N PRO A 124 -0.12 12.65 9.68
CA PRO A 124 0.73 11.51 9.41
C PRO A 124 2.20 11.84 9.66
N SER A 125 2.89 10.91 10.31
CA SER A 125 4.35 10.93 10.45
C SER A 125 5.01 10.86 9.08
N GLU A 126 6.11 11.59 8.92
CA GLU A 126 6.86 11.66 7.67
C GLU A 126 7.42 10.30 7.23
N THR A 127 7.69 9.39 8.17
CA THR A 127 8.20 8.04 7.84
C THR A 127 7.17 7.21 7.07
N PHE A 128 5.90 7.41 7.34
CA PHE A 128 4.81 6.66 6.71
C PHE A 128 4.25 7.35 5.48
N ARG A 129 4.62 8.61 5.24
CA ARG A 129 4.15 9.36 4.09
C ARG A 129 4.83 8.88 2.80
N ARG A 130 4.04 8.44 1.83
CA ARG A 130 4.52 8.06 0.49
C ARG A 130 4.45 9.28 -0.43
N ARG A 131 5.60 9.68 -0.97
CA ARG A 131 5.73 10.89 -1.80
C ARG A 131 6.01 10.51 -3.24
N MET A 132 5.14 10.92 -4.16
CA MET A 132 5.27 10.54 -5.57
C MET A 132 4.93 11.66 -6.55
N ILE A 133 5.42 11.51 -7.78
CA ILE A 133 4.95 12.27 -8.95
C ILE A 133 4.21 11.30 -9.86
N VAL A 134 3.01 11.66 -10.30
CA VAL A 134 2.29 10.95 -11.35
C VAL A 134 2.51 11.74 -12.64
N PHE A 135 3.19 11.14 -13.61
CA PHE A 135 3.41 11.76 -14.92
C PHE A 135 2.19 11.59 -15.83
N PHE A 136 2.19 12.29 -16.97
CA PHE A 136 1.17 12.09 -18.00
C PHE A 136 1.28 10.72 -18.64
N TRP A 137 0.13 10.18 -19.01
CA TRP A 137 -0.01 8.82 -19.50
C TRP A 137 0.17 8.75 -21.02
N GLU A 138 0.52 7.58 -21.53
CA GLU A 138 0.60 7.32 -22.97
C GLU A 138 -0.74 6.77 -23.49
N ASN A 139 -1.28 7.34 -24.57
CA ASN A 139 -2.44 6.78 -25.25
C ASN A 139 -1.99 5.72 -26.27
N GLU A 140 -2.18 4.45 -25.93
CA GLU A 140 -1.85 3.28 -26.75
C GLU A 140 -3.08 2.71 -27.49
N SER A 141 -4.25 3.32 -27.35
CA SER A 141 -5.49 2.88 -28.04
C SER A 141 -5.47 3.12 -29.54
N GLY A 142 -4.64 4.06 -30.01
CA GLY A 142 -4.67 4.55 -31.39
C GLY A 142 -5.89 5.41 -31.73
N ASN A 143 -6.76 5.73 -30.76
CA ASN A 143 -7.89 6.63 -30.91
C ASN A 143 -7.55 8.05 -30.39
N PRO A 144 -7.38 9.06 -31.26
CA PRO A 144 -7.08 10.43 -30.85
C PRO A 144 -8.18 11.09 -30.00
N GLU A 145 -9.43 10.59 -30.06
CA GLU A 145 -10.51 11.10 -29.22
C GLU A 145 -10.25 10.87 -27.72
N LEU A 146 -9.34 9.94 -27.38
CA LEU A 146 -8.91 9.62 -26.03
C LEU A 146 -7.63 10.33 -25.60
N ASP A 147 -6.97 11.14 -26.45
CA ASP A 147 -5.70 11.81 -26.11
C ASP A 147 -5.83 12.72 -24.88
N TRP A 148 -7.01 13.30 -24.66
CA TRP A 148 -7.26 14.12 -23.47
C TRP A 148 -7.16 13.32 -22.16
N LEU A 149 -7.43 12.01 -22.18
CA LEU A 149 -7.31 11.14 -21.01
C LEU A 149 -5.87 10.92 -20.56
N GLN A 150 -4.88 11.17 -21.43
CA GLN A 150 -3.47 11.16 -21.03
C GLN A 150 -3.17 12.11 -19.86
N TYR A 151 -3.93 13.20 -19.82
CA TYR A 151 -3.91 14.26 -18.82
C TYR A 151 -4.99 14.04 -17.76
N GLY A 152 -6.20 13.63 -18.21
CA GLY A 152 -7.34 13.36 -17.33
C GLY A 152 -7.07 12.28 -16.29
N ILE A 153 -6.48 11.15 -16.70
CA ILE A 153 -6.14 10.05 -15.79
C ILE A 153 -5.12 10.50 -14.74
N THR A 154 -4.10 11.26 -15.14
CA THR A 154 -3.13 11.82 -14.19
C THR A 154 -3.80 12.66 -13.13
N GLU A 155 -4.73 13.52 -13.53
CA GLU A 155 -5.44 14.40 -12.60
C GLU A 155 -6.35 13.60 -11.67
N LEU A 156 -7.21 12.74 -12.22
CA LEU A 156 -8.09 11.87 -11.43
C LEU A 156 -7.30 11.04 -10.43
N LEU A 157 -6.21 10.41 -10.87
CA LEU A 157 -5.40 9.57 -10.00
C LEU A 157 -4.70 10.36 -8.90
N VAL A 158 -4.14 11.54 -9.21
CA VAL A 158 -3.48 12.37 -8.20
C VAL A 158 -4.47 12.83 -7.15
N GLN A 159 -5.69 13.17 -7.55
CA GLN A 159 -6.73 13.65 -6.67
C GLN A 159 -7.25 12.55 -5.76
N ASP A 160 -7.50 11.37 -6.31
CA ASP A 160 -7.91 10.23 -5.50
C ASP A 160 -6.82 9.84 -4.49
N LEU A 161 -5.56 9.78 -4.94
CA LEU A 161 -4.43 9.53 -4.05
C LEU A 161 -4.30 10.60 -2.95
N GLN A 162 -4.60 11.86 -3.24
CA GLN A 162 -4.52 12.96 -2.27
C GLN A 162 -5.64 12.95 -1.22
N GLN A 163 -6.70 12.15 -1.40
CA GLN A 163 -7.71 11.95 -0.36
C GLN A 163 -7.09 11.27 0.87
N ASP A 164 -6.07 10.42 0.67
CA ASP A 164 -5.34 9.78 1.76
C ASP A 164 -4.19 10.68 2.28
N PRO A 165 -4.20 11.08 3.56
CA PRO A 165 -3.19 11.99 4.10
C PRO A 165 -1.79 11.36 4.22
N PHE A 166 -1.67 10.02 4.14
CA PHE A 166 -0.40 9.32 4.06
C PHE A 166 0.22 9.42 2.65
N VAL A 167 -0.48 9.98 1.67
CA VAL A 167 0.02 10.12 0.31
C VAL A 167 0.24 11.59 -0.04
N LEU A 168 1.41 11.86 -0.59
CA LEU A 168 1.73 13.14 -1.23
C LEU A 168 1.98 12.88 -2.71
N ALA A 169 0.90 12.83 -3.48
CA ALA A 169 0.94 12.73 -4.94
C ALA A 169 1.01 14.14 -5.56
N ASN A 170 1.74 14.28 -6.66
CA ASN A 170 1.74 15.50 -7.46
C ASN A 170 1.61 15.18 -8.94
N SER A 171 0.78 15.94 -9.64
CA SER A 171 0.75 15.99 -11.09
C SER A 171 1.85 16.91 -11.63
N PRO A 172 2.17 16.86 -12.93
CA PRO A 172 3.17 17.74 -13.51
C PRO A 172 2.79 19.22 -13.39
N TRP A 173 1.48 19.54 -13.36
CA TRP A 173 0.99 20.92 -13.24
C TRP A 173 1.19 21.52 -11.83
N ASN A 174 1.43 20.73 -10.79
CA ASN A 174 1.68 21.28 -9.46
C ASN A 174 2.88 22.26 -9.48
N ASN A 175 2.71 23.42 -8.81
CA ASN A 175 3.65 24.56 -8.75
C ASN A 175 3.85 25.31 -10.08
N PHE A 176 2.80 25.91 -10.64
CA PHE A 176 2.85 26.74 -11.84
C PHE A 176 4.03 27.75 -11.84
N GLY A 177 4.80 27.79 -12.95
CA GLY A 177 5.93 28.71 -13.16
C GLY A 177 7.32 28.11 -12.90
N ASN A 178 7.51 27.37 -11.80
CA ASN A 178 8.79 26.71 -11.44
C ASN A 178 8.65 25.20 -11.16
N GLY A 179 7.47 24.64 -11.47
CA GLY A 179 7.08 23.25 -11.19
C GLY A 179 7.61 22.22 -12.17
N PHE A 180 7.07 21.01 -12.09
CA PHE A 180 7.58 19.87 -12.85
C PHE A 180 7.33 20.03 -14.35
N TYR A 181 6.15 20.52 -14.73
CA TYR A 181 5.80 20.72 -16.14
C TYR A 181 6.76 21.68 -16.86
N SER A 182 7.17 22.78 -16.21
CA SER A 182 8.13 23.71 -16.86
C SER A 182 9.49 23.07 -17.10
N ARG A 183 9.97 22.19 -16.20
CA ARG A 183 11.21 21.44 -16.39
C ARG A 183 11.10 20.43 -17.54
N ILE A 184 9.96 19.75 -17.65
CA ILE A 184 9.69 18.81 -18.74
C ILE A 184 9.72 19.56 -20.09
N ARG A 185 9.05 20.71 -20.18
CA ARG A 185 9.06 21.57 -21.38
C ARG A 185 10.45 22.09 -21.73
N GLN A 186 11.23 22.53 -20.73
CA GLN A 186 12.62 22.97 -20.94
C GLN A 186 13.53 21.86 -21.49
N ALA A 187 13.22 20.60 -21.21
CA ALA A 187 13.93 19.45 -21.75
C ALA A 187 13.49 19.05 -23.18
N GLY A 188 12.56 19.78 -23.78
CA GLY A 188 12.09 19.56 -25.15
C GLY A 188 10.74 18.85 -25.28
N PHE A 189 10.12 18.45 -24.16
CA PHE A 189 8.83 17.76 -24.14
C PHE A 189 7.71 18.78 -23.88
N VAL A 190 7.30 19.46 -24.94
CA VAL A 190 6.48 20.67 -24.87
C VAL A 190 5.08 20.42 -24.31
N ASP A 191 4.52 19.25 -24.57
CA ASP A 191 3.22 18.75 -24.12
C ASP A 191 3.34 17.90 -22.84
N GLY A 192 4.56 17.62 -22.38
CA GLY A 192 4.82 16.77 -21.23
C GLY A 192 4.61 15.29 -21.46
N LEU A 193 4.41 14.86 -22.71
CA LEU A 193 4.22 13.47 -23.10
C LEU A 193 5.57 12.84 -23.53
N ASN A 194 5.61 11.50 -23.60
CA ASN A 194 6.76 10.72 -24.06
C ASN A 194 8.08 11.05 -23.32
N VAL A 195 7.97 11.42 -22.04
CA VAL A 195 9.12 11.83 -21.22
C VAL A 195 9.96 10.59 -20.92
N PRO A 196 11.27 10.58 -21.22
CA PRO A 196 12.10 9.43 -20.88
C PRO A 196 12.14 9.20 -19.36
N ARG A 197 12.03 7.94 -18.94
CA ARG A 197 12.14 7.54 -17.52
C ARG A 197 13.35 8.13 -16.78
N SER A 198 14.48 8.31 -17.48
CA SER A 198 15.68 8.94 -16.90
C SER A 198 15.45 10.40 -16.50
N LEU A 199 14.67 11.14 -17.30
CA LEU A 199 14.25 12.51 -17.01
C LEU A 199 13.16 12.54 -15.93
N MET A 200 12.17 11.64 -15.98
CA MET A 200 11.17 11.49 -14.92
C MET A 200 11.83 11.27 -13.56
N ARG A 201 12.76 10.31 -13.47
CA ARG A 201 13.56 10.05 -12.27
C ARG A 201 14.33 11.28 -11.80
N LYS A 202 14.97 12.01 -12.72
CA LYS A 202 15.72 13.23 -12.37
C LYS A 202 14.81 14.25 -11.70
N ILE A 203 13.63 14.50 -12.28
CA ILE A 203 12.64 15.44 -11.75
C ILE A 203 12.13 14.97 -10.38
N ALA A 204 11.77 13.69 -10.25
CA ALA A 204 11.31 13.11 -8.99
C ALA A 204 12.38 13.20 -7.89
N ASN A 205 13.64 12.92 -8.22
CA ASN A 205 14.74 12.98 -7.28
C ASN A 205 15.03 14.42 -6.81
N GLU A 206 15.05 15.39 -7.73
CA GLU A 206 15.19 16.81 -7.41
C GLU A 206 14.02 17.34 -6.57
N ALA A 207 12.84 16.74 -6.71
CA ALA A 207 11.65 17.05 -5.95
C ALA A 207 11.58 16.32 -4.59
N ASN A 208 12.57 15.49 -4.24
CA ASN A 208 12.57 14.64 -3.07
C ASN A 208 11.30 13.76 -2.99
N ARG A 209 11.00 13.07 -4.10
CA ARG A 209 9.89 12.13 -4.25
C ARG A 209 10.46 10.72 -4.24
N GLN A 210 9.95 9.89 -3.35
CA GLN A 210 10.40 8.50 -3.19
C GLN A 210 10.06 7.68 -4.42
N TYR A 211 8.91 7.96 -5.04
CA TYR A 211 8.41 7.23 -6.19
C TYR A 211 8.06 8.17 -7.35
N PHE A 212 7.98 7.60 -8.54
CA PHE A 212 7.24 8.21 -9.63
C PHE A 212 6.42 7.16 -10.39
N VAL A 213 5.31 7.61 -10.94
CA VAL A 213 4.33 6.77 -11.65
C VAL A 213 4.27 7.25 -13.10
N GLU A 214 4.38 6.31 -14.02
CA GLU A 214 4.04 6.48 -15.43
C GLU A 214 2.97 5.45 -15.79
N GLY A 215 2.26 5.64 -16.90
CA GLY A 215 1.24 4.69 -17.29
C GLY A 215 0.82 4.80 -18.74
N SER A 216 0.02 3.84 -19.17
CA SER A 216 -0.60 3.84 -20.49
C SER A 216 -2.09 3.51 -20.42
N LEU A 217 -2.84 4.10 -21.35
CA LEU A 217 -4.25 3.86 -21.58
C LEU A 217 -4.40 3.13 -22.92
N ASN A 218 -5.19 2.06 -22.92
CA ASN A 218 -5.65 1.38 -24.12
C ASN A 218 -7.18 1.22 -24.08
N GLN A 219 -7.79 0.79 -25.18
CA GLN A 219 -9.22 0.50 -25.25
C GLN A 219 -9.45 -0.79 -26.04
N VAL A 220 -10.14 -1.75 -25.43
CA VAL A 220 -10.46 -3.05 -26.05
C VAL A 220 -11.96 -3.27 -25.98
N ALA A 221 -12.63 -3.28 -27.15
CA ALA A 221 -14.09 -3.43 -27.23
C ALA A 221 -14.85 -2.45 -26.31
N ASP A 222 -14.48 -1.17 -26.40
CA ASP A 222 -14.99 -0.04 -25.61
C ASP A 222 -14.68 -0.08 -24.10
N GLU A 223 -14.00 -1.11 -23.61
CA GLU A 223 -13.49 -1.18 -22.24
C GLU A 223 -12.13 -0.47 -22.15
N TYR A 224 -11.98 0.45 -21.21
CA TYR A 224 -10.70 1.07 -20.90
C TYR A 224 -9.77 0.08 -20.23
N VAL A 225 -8.50 0.09 -20.62
CA VAL A 225 -7.44 -0.68 -19.99
C VAL A 225 -6.33 0.28 -19.59
N VAL A 226 -6.18 0.50 -18.29
CA VAL A 226 -5.20 1.42 -17.72
C VAL A 226 -4.09 0.63 -17.03
N THR A 227 -2.85 0.93 -17.38
CA THR A 227 -1.67 0.29 -16.79
C THR A 227 -0.82 1.33 -16.10
N ALA A 228 -0.63 1.21 -14.79
CA ALA A 228 0.30 2.04 -14.03
C ALA A 228 1.60 1.28 -13.75
N ARG A 229 2.72 1.98 -13.86
CA ARG A 229 4.06 1.48 -13.52
C ARG A 229 4.67 2.39 -12.47
N ILE A 230 4.96 1.83 -11.31
CA ILE A 230 5.51 2.53 -10.16
C ILE A 230 7.00 2.25 -10.08
N TRP A 231 7.79 3.30 -9.98
CA TRP A 231 9.25 3.22 -9.93
C TRP A 231 9.78 3.85 -8.64
N ASP A 232 10.76 3.19 -8.03
CA ASP A 232 11.57 3.78 -6.97
C ASP A 232 12.54 4.80 -7.58
N THR A 233 12.49 6.04 -7.09
CA THR A 233 13.26 7.16 -7.67
C THR A 233 14.77 6.97 -7.49
N GLN A 234 15.22 6.35 -6.40
CA GLN A 234 16.66 6.24 -6.11
C GLN A 234 17.32 5.15 -6.93
N THR A 235 16.69 3.98 -6.98
CA THR A 235 17.23 2.76 -7.61
C THR A 235 16.80 2.61 -9.07
N LEU A 236 15.73 3.30 -9.49
CA LEU A 236 15.02 3.04 -10.76
C LEU A 236 14.51 1.60 -10.87
N GLY A 237 14.34 0.91 -9.74
CA GLY A 237 13.67 -0.38 -9.68
C GLY A 237 12.17 -0.21 -9.88
N GLN A 238 11.56 -1.07 -10.70
CA GLN A 238 10.11 -1.15 -10.81
C GLN A 238 9.58 -1.79 -9.53
N VAL A 239 8.75 -1.05 -8.80
CA VAL A 239 8.13 -1.51 -7.54
C VAL A 239 6.93 -2.39 -7.86
N ALA A 240 6.08 -1.93 -8.77
CA ALA A 240 4.90 -2.65 -9.22
C ALA A 240 4.48 -2.20 -10.62
N GLU A 241 3.74 -3.07 -11.30
CA GLU A 241 2.97 -2.77 -12.50
C GLU A 241 1.56 -3.31 -12.30
N LEU A 242 0.60 -2.40 -12.38
CA LEU A 242 -0.80 -2.61 -12.01
C LEU A 242 -1.65 -2.40 -13.26
N ASN A 243 -2.65 -3.25 -13.45
CA ASN A 243 -3.52 -3.21 -14.63
C ASN A 243 -4.98 -3.24 -14.19
N GLU A 244 -5.70 -2.16 -14.49
CA GLU A 244 -7.12 -2.03 -14.24
C GLU A 244 -7.89 -1.93 -15.54
N ARG A 245 -9.11 -2.45 -15.51
CA ARG A 245 -10.02 -2.45 -16.67
C ARG A 245 -11.41 -2.06 -16.26
N GLY A 246 -12.12 -1.40 -17.16
CA GLY A 246 -13.53 -1.12 -16.97
C GLY A 246 -14.12 -0.21 -18.04
N TRP A 247 -15.44 -0.22 -18.13
CA TRP A 247 -16.19 0.67 -19.02
C TRP A 247 -16.31 2.09 -18.49
N ASP A 248 -16.13 2.27 -17.18
CA ASP A 248 -16.09 3.58 -16.53
C ASP A 248 -14.66 3.87 -16.08
N ILE A 249 -14.11 4.95 -16.62
CA ILE A 249 -12.75 5.39 -16.30
C ILE A 249 -12.63 5.84 -14.84
N TYR A 250 -13.66 6.48 -14.25
CA TYR A 250 -13.62 6.93 -12.86
C TYR A 250 -13.47 5.74 -11.91
N ALA A 251 -14.35 4.75 -12.06
CA ALA A 251 -14.28 3.53 -11.26
C ALA A 251 -12.99 2.72 -11.48
N ALA A 252 -12.42 2.75 -12.69
CA ALA A 252 -11.13 2.10 -12.96
C ALA A 252 -9.98 2.81 -12.23
N ILE A 253 -9.97 4.15 -12.21
CA ILE A 253 -8.95 4.93 -11.50
C ILE A 253 -9.11 4.81 -9.97
N ASP A 254 -10.34 4.77 -9.43
CA ASP A 254 -10.62 4.53 -8.00
C ASP A 254 -10.05 3.18 -7.51
N ARG A 255 -10.09 2.14 -8.36
CA ARG A 255 -9.47 0.85 -8.02
C ARG A 255 -7.96 0.91 -8.15
N LEU A 256 -7.48 1.53 -9.21
CA LEU A 256 -6.05 1.66 -9.47
C LEU A 256 -5.33 2.42 -8.34
N SER A 257 -5.93 3.49 -7.82
CA SER A 257 -5.37 4.25 -6.71
C SER A 257 -5.24 3.41 -5.44
N LYS A 258 -6.24 2.56 -5.14
CA LYS A 258 -6.20 1.58 -4.04
C LYS A 258 -5.07 0.58 -4.22
N GLU A 259 -4.96 -0.03 -5.40
CA GLU A 259 -3.86 -0.96 -5.68
C GLU A 259 -2.48 -0.28 -5.59
N ILE A 260 -2.36 1.00 -5.98
CA ILE A 260 -1.13 1.78 -5.82
C ILE A 260 -0.81 1.99 -4.33
N ARG A 261 -1.80 2.31 -3.50
CA ARG A 261 -1.62 2.48 -2.04
C ARG A 261 -1.15 1.16 -1.40
N ASP A 262 -1.78 0.06 -1.76
CA ASP A 262 -1.43 -1.29 -1.29
C ASP A 262 -0.01 -1.66 -1.72
N ALA A 263 0.34 -1.46 -2.99
CA ALA A 263 1.67 -1.77 -3.53
C ALA A 263 2.80 -0.94 -2.90
N LEU A 264 2.48 0.21 -2.29
CA LEU A 264 3.44 1.09 -1.63
C LEU A 264 3.44 0.96 -0.11
N ASP A 265 2.74 -0.03 0.45
CA ASP A 265 2.55 -0.22 1.89
C ASP A 265 2.14 1.11 2.56
N VAL A 266 1.17 1.81 1.95
CA VAL A 266 0.53 2.99 2.57
C VAL A 266 -0.31 2.48 3.74
N PRO A 267 -0.19 3.03 4.96
CA PRO A 267 -1.04 2.62 6.06
C PRO A 267 -2.51 2.85 5.74
N GLU A 268 -3.38 1.90 6.07
CA GLU A 268 -4.82 2.09 5.89
C GLU A 268 -5.29 3.32 6.68
N SER A 269 -5.79 4.33 5.97
CA SER A 269 -6.48 5.44 6.60
C SER A 269 -7.90 5.01 6.94
N SER A 270 -8.22 4.85 8.23
CA SER A 270 -9.61 4.66 8.64
C SER A 270 -10.45 5.88 8.21
N SER A 271 -11.75 5.69 7.97
CA SER A 271 -12.70 6.78 7.63
C SER A 271 -12.75 7.92 8.66
N ARG A 272 -12.13 7.73 9.84
CA ARG A 272 -11.96 8.76 10.87
C ARG A 272 -10.83 9.75 10.59
N ILE A 273 -9.90 9.41 9.69
CA ILE A 273 -8.77 10.25 9.29
C ILE A 273 -9.09 10.98 8.00
N ALA A 274 -9.52 10.23 6.99
CA ALA A 274 -10.00 10.74 5.72
C ALA A 274 -10.99 9.73 5.14
N GLU A 275 -12.07 10.25 4.54
CA GLU A 275 -13.02 9.44 3.80
C GLU A 275 -12.52 9.28 2.36
N ASP A 276 -12.44 8.04 1.88
CA ASP A 276 -12.06 7.70 0.50
C ASP A 276 -13.30 7.74 -0.37
N LEU A 277 -13.68 8.95 -0.81
CA LEU A 277 -14.88 9.16 -1.61
C LEU A 277 -14.64 8.72 -3.05
N PRO A 278 -15.63 8.12 -3.74
CA PRO A 278 -15.52 7.82 -5.16
C PRO A 278 -15.20 9.09 -5.96
N LEU A 279 -14.41 8.98 -7.03
CA LEU A 279 -14.06 10.13 -7.87
C LEU A 279 -15.28 10.86 -8.45
N THR A 280 -16.39 10.15 -8.66
CA THR A 280 -17.66 10.77 -9.12
C THR A 280 -18.25 11.73 -8.09
N GLU A 281 -17.96 11.58 -6.80
CA GLU A 281 -18.41 12.52 -5.76
C GLU A 281 -17.49 13.75 -5.66
N THR A 282 -16.22 13.63 -6.02
CA THR A 282 -15.24 14.73 -5.94
C THR A 282 -15.16 15.55 -7.25
N TYR A 283 -15.24 14.89 -8.41
CA TYR A 283 -15.18 15.50 -9.75
C TYR A 283 -16.53 15.64 -10.45
N GLY A 284 -17.57 14.98 -9.93
CA GLY A 284 -18.86 14.86 -10.61
C GLY A 284 -18.84 13.82 -11.75
N GLU A 285 -20.01 13.64 -12.37
CA GLU A 285 -20.25 12.59 -13.37
C GLU A 285 -20.15 13.07 -14.84
N SER A 286 -19.93 14.37 -15.10
CA SER A 286 -19.90 14.92 -16.47
C SER A 286 -18.51 14.82 -17.10
N GLU A 287 -18.39 13.93 -18.09
CA GLU A 287 -17.19 13.78 -18.90
C GLU A 287 -16.84 15.09 -19.64
N GLU A 288 -17.83 15.82 -20.15
CA GLU A 288 -17.60 17.08 -20.86
C GLU A 288 -17.00 18.14 -19.94
N ALA A 289 -17.46 18.20 -18.69
CA ALA A 289 -16.93 19.12 -17.70
C ALA A 289 -15.47 18.77 -17.34
N LEU A 290 -15.18 17.48 -17.12
CA LEU A 290 -13.81 17.02 -16.88
C LEU A 290 -12.91 17.34 -18.08
N LYS A 291 -13.36 17.03 -19.30
CA LYS A 291 -12.60 17.30 -20.53
C LYS A 291 -12.31 18.79 -20.71
N ALA A 292 -13.28 19.66 -20.45
CA ALA A 292 -13.10 21.11 -20.48
C ALA A 292 -12.13 21.60 -19.40
N TYR A 293 -12.19 21.02 -18.19
CA TYR A 293 -11.26 21.31 -17.11
C TYR A 293 -9.80 20.96 -17.49
N ILE A 294 -9.59 19.77 -18.04
CA ILE A 294 -8.27 19.32 -18.52
C ILE A 294 -7.74 20.20 -19.65
N GLN A 295 -8.61 20.59 -20.60
CA GLN A 295 -8.23 21.54 -21.63
C GLN A 295 -7.80 22.89 -21.04
N GLY A 296 -8.45 23.35 -19.98
CA GLY A 296 -8.08 24.56 -19.26
C GLY A 296 -6.71 24.47 -18.57
N LEU A 297 -6.34 23.31 -18.03
CA LEU A 297 -5.01 23.08 -17.45
C LEU A 297 -3.88 23.10 -18.49
N ASN A 298 -4.20 22.77 -19.74
CA ASN A 298 -3.25 22.69 -20.86
C ASN A 298 -3.20 23.95 -21.74
N ALA A 299 -4.06 24.94 -21.48
CA ALA A 299 -4.12 26.21 -22.21
C ALA A 299 -2.96 27.16 -21.86
#